data_AF-A0A8H6T9L5-F1
#
_entry.id   AF-A0A8H6T9L5-F1
#
_cell.length_a   1.000
_cell.length_b   1.000
_cell.length_c   1.000
_cell.angle_alpha   90.00
_cell.angle_beta   90.00
_cell.angle_gamma   90.00
#
_symmetry.space_group_name_H-M   'P 1'
#
loop_
_entity.id
_entity.type
_entity.pdbx_description
1 polymer ?
#
loop_
_entity_poly.entity_id
_entity_poly.type
_entity_poly.pdbx_seq_one_letter_code
_entity_poly.pdbx_strand_id
1 'polypeptide(L)'
;MAPELIDPDRLGTRYMRTPQTDVFAFAFVCVELYTGRPPFADYSEGAAMLKILFGEREPRPSGNPAMPVLLWQYVLTYWAQEAGKRPSAAVVADNMASIATLTIARHDELLQSREPEEVESLDEAVLEAVAVNALLCKSRHQLSQLSHALQLKFRVQLVPNRRKF
;
A
#
# COMPACT_ATOMS: atom_id res chain seq x y z
N MET A 1 -5.66 -17.77 4.07
CA MET A 1 -5.40 -17.62 5.53
C MET A 1 -3.92 -17.40 5.76
N ALA A 2 -3.55 -16.68 6.84
CA ALA A 2 -2.16 -16.54 7.26
C ALA A 2 -1.59 -17.87 7.79
N PRO A 3 -0.29 -18.17 7.60
CA PRO A 3 0.29 -19.47 7.94
C PRO A 3 0.17 -19.82 9.43
N GLU A 4 0.26 -18.85 10.33
CA GLU A 4 0.08 -19.02 11.78
C GLU A 4 -1.35 -19.32 12.23
N LEU A 5 -2.34 -19.14 11.34
CA LEU A 5 -3.71 -19.58 11.58
C LEU A 5 -3.97 -20.98 11.01
N ILE A 6 -3.14 -21.44 10.08
CA ILE A 6 -3.27 -22.76 9.44
C ILE A 6 -2.73 -23.85 10.37
N ASP A 7 -1.54 -23.63 10.92
CA ASP A 7 -0.87 -24.58 11.81
C ASP A 7 -0.13 -23.80 12.92
N PRO A 8 -0.85 -23.40 13.99
CA PRO A 8 -0.27 -22.61 15.07
C PRO A 8 0.79 -23.41 15.84
N ASP A 9 0.57 -24.70 16.04
CA ASP A 9 1.48 -25.58 16.79
C ASP A 9 2.85 -25.67 16.09
N ARG A 10 2.86 -25.84 14.77
CA ARG A 10 4.10 -25.86 13.98
C ARG A 10 4.88 -24.55 14.04
N LEU A 11 4.20 -23.42 14.18
CA LEU A 11 4.83 -22.10 14.26
C LEU A 11 5.07 -21.64 15.70
N GLY A 12 4.79 -22.49 16.70
CA GLY A 12 4.98 -22.17 18.11
C GLY A 12 4.07 -21.03 18.61
N THR A 13 2.90 -20.86 17.99
CA THR A 13 1.92 -19.85 18.35
C THR A 13 0.61 -20.50 18.78
N ARG A 14 -0.37 -19.68 19.19
CA ARG A 14 -1.74 -20.12 19.44
C ARG A 14 -2.64 -19.62 18.30
N TYR A 15 -3.70 -20.35 17.99
CA TYR A 15 -4.71 -19.89 17.05
C TYR A 15 -5.31 -18.56 17.54
N MET A 16 -4.88 -17.46 16.93
CA MET A 16 -5.29 -16.11 17.32
C MET A 16 -5.19 -15.18 16.11
N ARG A 17 -6.30 -14.51 15.82
CA ARG A 17 -6.29 -13.42 14.84
C ARG A 17 -5.60 -12.20 15.43
N THR A 18 -4.72 -11.62 14.65
CA THR A 18 -3.95 -10.43 14.99
C THR A 18 -4.01 -9.44 13.83
N PRO A 19 -3.68 -8.16 14.05
CA PRO A 19 -3.55 -7.20 12.95
C PRO A 19 -2.60 -7.70 11.84
N GLN A 20 -1.56 -8.47 12.20
CA GLN A 20 -0.62 -9.06 11.24
C GLN A 20 -1.27 -10.15 10.38
N THR A 21 -2.25 -10.89 10.90
CA THR A 21 -3.03 -11.84 10.09
C THR A 21 -3.92 -11.12 9.07
N ASP A 22 -4.45 -9.95 9.42
CA ASP A 22 -5.26 -9.13 8.50
C ASP A 22 -4.38 -8.52 7.40
N VAL A 23 -3.18 -8.05 7.73
CA VAL A 23 -2.21 -7.54 6.74
C VAL A 23 -1.82 -8.63 5.73
N PHE A 24 -1.69 -9.88 6.17
CA PHE A 24 -1.44 -10.99 5.26
C PHE A 24 -2.64 -11.25 4.33
N ALA A 25 -3.86 -11.24 4.88
CA ALA A 25 -5.07 -11.37 4.07
C ALA A 25 -5.21 -10.22 3.07
N PHE A 26 -4.83 -9.00 3.44
CA PHE A 26 -4.83 -7.85 2.54
C PHE A 26 -3.87 -8.04 1.35
N ALA A 27 -2.71 -8.68 1.55
CA ALA A 27 -1.80 -9.03 0.46
C ALA A 27 -2.50 -9.91 -0.60
N PHE A 28 -3.34 -10.84 -0.17
CA PHE A 28 -4.10 -11.72 -1.06
C PHE A 28 -5.16 -10.94 -1.82
N VAL A 29 -5.87 -10.04 -1.14
CA VAL A 29 -6.82 -9.12 -1.78
C VAL A 29 -6.14 -8.31 -2.88
N CYS A 30 -4.94 -7.78 -2.64
CA CYS A 30 -4.19 -7.08 -3.69
C CYS A 30 -3.91 -7.97 -4.91
N VAL A 31 -3.56 -9.24 -4.72
CA VAL A 31 -3.31 -10.17 -5.84
C VAL A 31 -4.62 -10.54 -6.56
N GLU A 32 -5.67 -10.80 -5.79
CA GLU A 32 -7.00 -11.13 -6.31
C GLU A 32 -7.58 -10.00 -7.16
N LEU A 33 -7.41 -8.74 -6.74
CA LEU A 33 -7.86 -7.59 -7.52
C LEU A 33 -7.21 -7.49 -8.91
N TYR A 34 -5.96 -7.94 -9.08
CA TYR A 34 -5.25 -7.89 -10.36
C TYR A 34 -5.42 -9.15 -11.20
N THR A 35 -5.76 -10.27 -10.58
CA THR A 35 -5.90 -11.55 -11.27
C THR A 35 -7.35 -11.95 -11.50
N GLY A 36 -8.30 -11.33 -10.79
CA GLY A 36 -9.72 -11.66 -10.79
C GLY A 36 -10.04 -13.00 -10.11
N ARG A 37 -9.06 -13.62 -9.44
CA ARG A 37 -9.17 -14.96 -8.85
C ARG A 37 -8.35 -15.02 -7.55
N PRO A 38 -8.75 -15.85 -6.56
CA PRO A 38 -7.99 -15.96 -5.33
C PRO A 38 -6.57 -16.51 -5.60
N PRO A 39 -5.57 -16.14 -4.79
CA PRO A 39 -4.25 -16.72 -4.90
C PRO A 39 -4.30 -18.25 -4.77
N PHE A 40 -3.51 -18.96 -5.59
CA PHE A 40 -3.50 -20.43 -5.67
C PHE A 40 -4.83 -21.05 -6.15
N ALA A 41 -5.64 -20.33 -6.93
CA ALA A 41 -6.91 -20.84 -7.50
C ALA A 41 -6.78 -22.15 -8.30
N ASP A 42 -5.58 -22.46 -8.81
CA ASP A 42 -5.31 -23.68 -9.59
C ASP A 42 -5.15 -24.94 -8.71
N TYR A 43 -5.19 -24.79 -7.38
CA TYR A 43 -4.99 -25.86 -6.41
C TYR A 43 -6.24 -26.09 -5.56
N SER A 44 -6.39 -27.32 -5.04
CA SER A 44 -7.40 -27.59 -4.00
C SER A 44 -7.09 -26.78 -2.73
N GLU A 45 -8.11 -26.53 -1.91
CA GLU A 45 -7.98 -25.74 -0.68
C GLU A 45 -6.86 -26.27 0.23
N GLY A 46 -6.79 -27.58 0.45
CA GLY A 46 -5.74 -28.20 1.25
C GLY A 46 -4.34 -28.04 0.64
N ALA A 47 -4.22 -28.16 -0.69
CA ALA A 47 -2.94 -27.94 -1.37
C ALA A 47 -2.51 -26.47 -1.30
N ALA A 48 -3.44 -25.52 -1.47
CA ALA A 48 -3.18 -24.09 -1.31
C ALA A 48 -2.73 -23.76 0.13
N MET A 49 -3.38 -24.32 1.15
CA MET A 49 -2.98 -24.16 2.55
C MET A 49 -1.56 -24.67 2.81
N LEU A 50 -1.21 -25.84 2.27
CA LEU A 50 0.15 -26.38 2.37
C LEU A 50 1.18 -25.46 1.69
N LYS A 51 0.90 -24.98 0.48
CA LYS A 51 1.78 -24.03 -0.23
C LYS A 51 2.02 -22.77 0.58
N ILE A 52 0.97 -22.21 1.18
CA ILE A 52 1.07 -21.06 2.07
C ILE A 52 1.93 -21.39 3.31
N LEU A 53 1.71 -22.54 3.93
CA LEU A 53 2.45 -22.98 5.11
C LEU A 53 3.95 -23.18 4.84
N PHE A 54 4.31 -23.67 3.64
CA PHE A 54 5.69 -23.84 3.20
C PHE A 54 6.33 -22.57 2.62
N GLY A 55 5.61 -21.45 2.58
CA GLY A 55 6.18 -20.18 2.14
C GLY A 55 6.24 -20.00 0.62
N GLU A 56 5.51 -20.81 -0.16
CA GLU A 56 5.42 -20.61 -1.60
C GLU A 56 4.70 -19.29 -1.92
N ARG A 57 5.09 -18.66 -3.04
CA ARG A 57 4.52 -17.39 -3.52
C ARG A 57 4.25 -17.51 -5.01
N GLU A 58 3.10 -17.00 -5.43
CA GLU A 58 2.79 -16.91 -6.85
C GLU A 58 3.64 -15.82 -7.53
N PRO A 59 3.87 -15.93 -8.84
CA PRO A 59 4.53 -14.86 -9.58
C PRO A 59 3.70 -13.57 -9.54
N ARG A 60 4.38 -12.43 -9.67
CA ARG A 60 3.72 -11.13 -9.79
C ARG A 60 2.66 -11.18 -10.91
N PRO A 61 1.43 -10.71 -10.68
CA PRO A 61 0.42 -10.63 -11.73
C PRO A 61 0.90 -9.82 -12.93
N SER A 62 0.97 -10.46 -14.09
CA SER A 62 1.42 -9.88 -15.37
C SER A 62 0.27 -9.71 -16.38
N GLY A 63 -0.99 -9.77 -15.92
CA GLY A 63 -2.18 -9.63 -16.76
C GLY A 63 -2.41 -8.19 -17.25
N ASN A 64 -3.61 -7.89 -17.75
CA ASN A 64 -4.05 -6.55 -18.09
C ASN A 64 -5.24 -6.15 -17.20
N PRO A 65 -5.08 -5.22 -16.23
CA PRO A 65 -3.86 -4.45 -15.97
C PRO A 65 -2.77 -5.26 -15.25
N ALA A 66 -1.51 -4.95 -15.55
CA ALA A 66 -0.37 -5.57 -14.86
C ALA A 66 -0.15 -4.91 -13.50
N MET A 67 0.28 -5.69 -12.50
CA MET A 67 0.53 -5.12 -11.18
C MET A 67 1.78 -4.22 -11.19
N PRO A 68 1.67 -2.95 -10.73
CA PRO A 68 2.81 -2.05 -10.61
C PRO A 68 3.92 -2.67 -9.74
N VAL A 69 5.19 -2.46 -10.14
CA VAL A 69 6.36 -3.01 -9.44
C VAL A 69 6.38 -2.59 -7.97
N LEU A 70 6.08 -1.31 -7.69
CA LEU A 70 6.07 -0.77 -6.33
C LEU A 70 4.99 -1.44 -5.46
N LEU A 71 3.78 -1.63 -6.00
CA LEU A 71 2.72 -2.33 -5.28
C LEU A 71 3.13 -3.77 -4.98
N TRP A 72 3.72 -4.47 -5.95
CA TRP A 72 4.18 -5.83 -5.75
C TRP A 72 5.24 -5.94 -4.65
N GLN A 73 6.18 -5.00 -4.59
CA GLN A 73 7.19 -4.96 -3.51
C GLN A 73 6.53 -4.83 -2.14
N TYR A 74 5.49 -3.99 -2.00
CA TYR A 74 4.73 -3.92 -0.76
C TYR A 74 3.94 -5.20 -0.47
N VAL A 75 3.26 -5.77 -1.47
CA VAL A 75 2.55 -7.05 -1.32
C VAL A 75 3.48 -8.15 -0.80
N LEU A 76 4.73 -8.22 -1.28
CA LEU A 76 5.72 -9.19 -0.77
C LEU A 76 6.03 -8.97 0.73
N THR A 77 6.04 -7.74 1.22
CA THR A 77 6.23 -7.46 2.65
C THR A 77 5.00 -7.83 3.48
N TYR A 78 3.80 -7.61 2.94
CA TYR A 78 2.53 -7.95 3.59
C TYR A 78 2.35 -9.47 3.66
N TRP A 79 2.82 -10.16 2.62
CA TRP A 79 2.85 -11.61 2.45
C TRP A 79 4.11 -12.26 3.07
N ALA A 80 4.74 -11.63 4.07
CA ALA A 80 5.86 -12.24 4.78
C ALA A 80 5.39 -13.47 5.59
N GLN A 81 6.20 -14.54 5.60
CA GLN A 81 5.86 -15.77 6.34
C GLN A 81 5.76 -15.50 7.84
N GLU A 82 6.75 -14.79 8.39
CA GLU A 82 6.78 -14.39 9.79
C GLU A 82 5.86 -13.19 10.02
N ALA A 83 4.90 -13.33 10.95
CA ALA A 83 3.95 -12.27 11.28
C ALA A 83 4.65 -10.96 11.72
N GLY A 84 5.75 -11.05 12.47
CA GLY A 84 6.50 -9.89 12.96
C GLY A 84 7.23 -9.09 11.87
N LYS A 85 7.42 -9.67 10.67
CA LYS A 85 8.01 -8.95 9.51
C LYS A 85 6.97 -8.15 8.73
N ARG A 86 5.69 -8.38 9.00
CA ARG A 86 4.59 -7.66 8.34
C ARG A 86 4.44 -6.27 8.97
N PRO A 87 4.24 -5.22 8.16
CA PRO A 87 4.08 -3.87 8.68
C PRO A 87 2.77 -3.70 9.45
N SER A 88 2.64 -2.59 10.18
CA SER A 88 1.36 -2.21 10.78
C SER A 88 0.36 -1.73 9.73
N ALA A 89 -0.93 -1.78 10.06
CA ALA A 89 -1.99 -1.27 9.17
C ALA A 89 -1.81 0.21 8.82
N ALA A 90 -1.23 1.02 9.70
CA ALA A 90 -0.91 2.42 9.42
C ALA A 90 0.11 2.56 8.29
N VAL A 91 1.20 1.77 8.33
CA VAL A 91 2.20 1.75 7.26
C VAL A 91 1.62 1.21 5.95
N VAL A 92 0.74 0.21 6.03
CA VAL A 92 0.00 -0.27 4.84
C VAL A 92 -0.81 0.86 4.21
N ALA A 93 -1.55 1.62 5.01
CA ALA A 93 -2.34 2.76 4.52
C ALA A 93 -1.47 3.85 3.88
N ASP A 94 -0.32 4.18 4.48
CA ASP A 94 0.63 5.17 3.94
C ASP A 94 1.25 4.70 2.60
N ASN A 95 1.60 3.43 2.51
CA ASN A 95 2.10 2.81 1.27
C ASN A 95 1.04 2.88 0.15
N MET A 96 -0.23 2.57 0.48
CA MET A 96 -1.33 2.64 -0.49
C MET A 96 -1.62 4.08 -0.94
N ALA A 97 -1.58 5.04 -0.01
CA ALA A 97 -1.74 6.45 -0.33
C ALA A 97 -0.61 6.95 -1.25
N SER A 98 0.62 6.47 -1.03
CA SER A 98 1.78 6.81 -1.86
C SER A 98 1.62 6.29 -3.29
N ILE A 99 1.15 5.05 -3.46
CA ILE A 99 0.86 4.47 -4.80
C ILE A 99 -0.26 5.23 -5.50
N ALA A 100 -1.35 5.55 -4.79
CA ALA A 100 -2.46 6.32 -5.36
C ALA A 100 -1.97 7.68 -5.85
N THR A 101 -1.18 8.39 -5.03
CA THR A 101 -0.61 9.70 -5.38
C THR A 101 0.26 9.62 -6.64
N LEU A 102 1.16 8.63 -6.73
CA LEU A 102 2.02 8.45 -7.91
C LEU A 102 1.24 8.10 -9.19
N THR A 103 0.20 7.28 -9.05
CA THR A 103 -0.64 6.86 -10.19
C THR A 103 -1.43 8.03 -10.73
N ILE A 104 -1.92 8.90 -9.84
CA ILE A 104 -2.67 10.11 -10.20
C ILE A 104 -1.75 11.16 -10.83
N ALA A 105 -0.58 11.41 -10.24
CA ALA A 105 0.40 12.35 -10.81
C ALA A 105 0.80 11.96 -12.24
N ARG A 106 1.03 10.66 -12.48
CA ARG A 106 1.32 10.17 -13.84
C ARG A 106 0.14 10.35 -14.79
N HIS A 107 -1.10 10.18 -14.32
CA HIS A 107 -2.28 10.43 -15.15
C HIS A 107 -2.46 11.93 -15.44
N ASP A 108 -2.22 12.80 -14.45
CA ASP A 108 -2.31 14.26 -14.64
C ASP A 108 -1.28 14.76 -15.68
N GLU A 109 -0.05 14.27 -15.63
CA GLU A 109 0.97 14.55 -16.65
C GLU A 109 0.58 14.01 -18.05
N LEU A 110 -0.06 12.83 -18.12
CA LEU A 110 -0.56 12.28 -19.38
C LEU A 110 -1.77 13.06 -19.92
N LEU A 111 -2.66 13.55 -19.06
CA LEU A 111 -3.79 14.39 -19.44
C LEU A 111 -3.32 15.78 -19.90
N GLN A 112 -2.28 16.33 -19.29
CA GLN A 112 -1.70 17.61 -19.69
C GLN A 112 -0.90 17.52 -21.00
N SER A 113 -0.48 16.31 -21.41
CA SER A 113 0.28 16.08 -22.65
C SER A 113 -0.55 15.53 -23.82
N ARG A 114 -1.81 15.11 -23.57
CA ARG A 114 -2.75 14.69 -24.62
C ARG A 114 -3.43 15.91 -25.25
N GLU A 115 -3.38 15.99 -26.58
CA GLU A 115 -4.18 16.94 -27.37
C GLU A 115 -5.68 16.74 -27.03
N PRO A 116 -6.49 17.81 -26.99
CA PRO A 116 -7.81 17.86 -26.34
C PRO A 116 -8.88 16.89 -26.89
N GLU A 117 -8.68 16.25 -28.05
CA GLU A 117 -9.65 15.31 -28.63
C GLU A 117 -9.79 13.96 -27.88
N GLU A 118 -8.78 13.50 -27.13
CA GLU A 118 -8.83 12.15 -26.50
C GLU A 118 -9.40 12.15 -25.06
N VAL A 119 -9.51 13.31 -24.41
CA VAL A 119 -9.91 13.43 -22.98
C VAL A 119 -11.42 13.26 -22.77
N GLU A 120 -12.24 13.50 -23.79
CA GLU A 120 -13.71 13.33 -23.73
C GLU A 120 -14.18 11.86 -23.62
N SER A 121 -13.26 10.89 -23.67
CA SER A 121 -13.59 9.45 -23.61
C SER A 121 -13.38 8.80 -22.24
N LEU A 122 -12.98 9.56 -21.22
CA LEU A 122 -12.75 9.02 -19.87
C LEU A 122 -14.02 9.08 -19.03
N ASP A 123 -14.35 7.98 -18.35
CA ASP A 123 -15.51 7.89 -17.44
C ASP A 123 -15.49 9.01 -16.39
N GLU A 124 -16.64 9.64 -16.19
CA GLU A 124 -16.84 10.78 -15.28
C GLU A 124 -16.40 10.47 -13.84
N ALA A 125 -16.53 9.20 -13.42
CA ALA A 125 -16.06 8.71 -12.13
C ALA A 125 -14.52 8.73 -11.97
N VAL A 126 -13.77 8.56 -13.07
CA VAL A 126 -12.31 8.64 -13.07
C VAL A 126 -11.88 10.10 -12.91
N LEU A 127 -12.55 11.02 -13.61
CA LEU A 127 -12.33 12.46 -13.49
C LEU A 127 -12.64 12.97 -12.07
N GLU A 128 -13.75 12.53 -11.47
CA GLU A 128 -14.08 12.88 -10.08
C GLU A 128 -13.06 12.32 -9.08
N ALA A 129 -12.64 11.05 -9.23
CA ALA A 129 -11.65 10.44 -8.35
C ALA A 129 -10.27 11.13 -8.47
N VAL A 130 -9.88 11.56 -9.66
CA VAL A 130 -8.65 12.34 -9.88
C VAL A 130 -8.76 13.72 -9.23
N ALA A 131 -9.89 14.42 -9.42
CA ALA A 131 -10.11 15.76 -8.87
C ALA A 131 -10.15 15.78 -7.33
N VAL A 132 -10.89 14.88 -6.69
CA VAL A 132 -10.98 14.79 -5.22
C VAL A 132 -9.62 14.47 -4.61
N ASN A 133 -8.84 13.59 -5.23
CA ASN A 133 -7.53 13.21 -4.70
C ASN A 133 -6.42 14.24 -4.98
N ALA A 134 -6.49 14.99 -6.09
CA ALA A 134 -5.63 16.14 -6.32
C ALA A 134 -5.85 17.25 -5.28
N LEU A 135 -7.10 17.47 -4.86
CA LEU A 135 -7.44 18.36 -3.76
C LEU A 135 -6.85 17.86 -2.43
N LEU A 136 -6.96 16.56 -2.15
CA LEU A 136 -6.36 15.94 -0.95
C LEU A 136 -4.83 16.04 -0.93
N CYS A 137 -4.16 15.91 -2.10
CA CYS A 137 -2.70 16.10 -2.21
C CYS A 137 -2.29 17.54 -1.92
N LYS A 138 -3.01 18.54 -2.46
CA LYS A 138 -2.75 19.96 -2.15
C LYS A 138 -2.91 20.25 -0.66
N SER A 139 -3.95 19.71 -0.02
CA SER A 139 -4.18 19.88 1.42
C SER A 139 -3.10 19.21 2.28
N ARG A 140 -2.65 17.99 1.94
CA ARG A 140 -1.55 17.33 2.65
C ARG A 140 -0.22 18.06 2.50
N HIS A 141 0.08 18.58 1.31
CA HIS A 141 1.30 19.36 1.09
C HIS A 141 1.29 20.64 1.94
N GLN A 142 0.18 21.38 1.98
CA GLN A 142 0.03 22.54 2.85
C GLN A 142 0.20 22.20 4.34
N LEU A 143 -0.38 21.08 4.83
CA LEU A 143 -0.21 20.65 6.22
C LEU A 143 1.24 20.25 6.54
N SER A 144 1.95 19.62 5.61
CA SER A 144 3.37 19.27 5.78
C SER A 144 4.28 20.50 5.87
N GLN A 145 4.02 21.52 5.04
CA GLN A 145 4.75 22.78 5.08
C GLN A 145 4.47 23.57 6.36
N LEU A 146 3.21 23.57 6.83
CA LEU A 146 2.84 24.22 8.09
C LEU A 146 3.48 23.53 9.30
N SER A 147 3.55 22.20 9.31
CA SER A 147 4.24 21.43 10.35
C SER A 147 5.74 21.74 10.41
N HIS A 148 6.41 21.75 9.25
CA HIS A 148 7.84 22.09 9.17
C HIS A 148 8.12 23.54 9.56
N ALA A 149 7.26 24.48 9.15
CA ALA A 149 7.35 25.89 9.54
C ALA A 149 7.15 26.11 11.04
N LEU A 150 6.24 25.35 11.67
CA LEU A 150 6.05 25.35 13.13
C LEU A 150 7.27 24.78 13.85
N GLN A 151 7.81 23.65 13.41
CA GLN A 151 9.02 23.04 14.00
C GLN A 151 10.24 23.97 13.92
N LEU A 152 10.41 24.70 12.81
CA LEU A 152 11.48 25.70 12.66
C LEU A 152 11.29 26.89 13.61
N LYS A 153 10.07 27.41 13.76
CA LYS A 153 9.79 28.52 14.70
C LYS A 153 10.05 28.14 16.16
N PHE A 154 9.65 26.93 16.58
CA PHE A 154 9.92 26.45 17.94
C PHE A 154 11.43 26.20 18.18
N ARG A 155 12.18 25.77 17.17
CA ARG A 155 13.63 25.54 17.27
C ARG A 155 14.44 26.83 17.38
N VAL A 156 14.00 27.91 16.73
CA VAL A 156 14.66 29.23 16.81
C VAL A 156 14.46 29.90 18.18
N GLN A 157 13.35 29.63 18.87
CA GLN A 157 13.06 30.22 20.19
C GLN A 157 13.82 29.57 21.36
N LEU A 158 14.42 28.39 21.18
CA LEU A 158 15.09 27.63 22.25
C LEU A 158 16.62 27.80 22.30
N VAL A 159 17.23 28.66 21.49
CA VAL A 159 18.68 28.93 21.57
C VAL A 159 18.93 29.97 22.69
N PRO A 160 19.49 29.61 23.86
CA PRO A 160 19.69 30.56 24.94
C PRO A 160 20.84 31.49 24.60
N ASN A 161 20.57 32.79 24.67
CA ASN A 161 21.51 33.88 24.41
C ASN A 161 22.66 33.85 25.45
N ARG A 162 23.76 33.14 25.16
CA ARG A 162 25.00 33.25 25.97
C ARG A 162 25.70 34.57 25.64
N ARG A 163 25.25 35.66 26.26
CA ARG A 163 26.08 36.85 26.44
C ARG A 163 27.17 36.53 27.47
N LYS A 164 28.41 36.42 27.01
CA LYS A 164 29.60 36.44 27.89
C LYS A 164 30.00 37.91 28.07
N PHE A 165 30.20 38.27 29.33
CA PHE A 165 30.98 39.44 29.78
C PHE A 165 32.44 39.28 29.38
#